data_AF-A0A6M8BDW9-F1
#
_entry.id   AF-A0A6M8BDW9-F1
#
_cell.length_a   1.000
_cell.length_b   1.000
_cell.length_c   1.000
_cell.angle_alpha   90.00
_cell.angle_beta   90.00
_cell.angle_gamma   90.00
#
_symmetry.space_group_name_H-M   'P 1'
#
loop_
_entity.id
_entity.type
_entity.pdbx_description
1 polymer ?
#
loop_
_entity_poly.entity_id
_entity_poly.type
_entity_poly.pdbx_seq_one_letter_code
_entity_poly.pdbx_strand_id
1 'polypeptide(L)'
;MSGSQRVGYSNGVNTAFELPGSAINGAFLDGGSNSLIANRLNSTVDGRYVFQARNGTVVNPDSIPTPALLPGLVGMGAMALRKRKAEAVEQESEA
;
A
#
# COMPACT_ATOMS: atom_id res chain seq x y z
N MET A 1 -9.91 14.12 -28.51
CA MET A 1 -8.70 13.30 -28.26
C MET A 1 -8.74 12.87 -26.81
N SER A 2 -8.95 11.59 -26.53
CA SER A 2 -8.78 11.10 -25.15
C SER A 2 -7.38 10.53 -25.07
N GLY A 3 -6.43 11.33 -24.58
CA GLY A 3 -5.05 10.87 -24.37
C GLY A 3 -4.97 9.99 -23.13
N SER A 4 -3.99 9.09 -23.11
CA SER A 4 -3.60 8.40 -21.89
C SER A 4 -2.41 9.11 -21.27
N GLN A 5 -2.51 9.49 -20.00
CA GLN A 5 -1.46 10.22 -19.29
C GLN A 5 -0.63 9.26 -18.44
N ARG A 6 0.63 9.63 -18.21
CA ARG A 6 1.56 8.93 -17.31
C ARG A 6 2.12 9.96 -16.34
N VAL A 7 2.15 9.63 -15.06
CA VAL A 7 2.63 10.53 -14.01
C VAL A 7 3.59 9.78 -13.11
N GLY A 8 4.79 10.33 -12.92
CA GLY A 8 5.82 9.71 -12.11
C GLY A 8 7.22 10.22 -12.50
N TYR A 9 8.23 9.36 -12.33
CA TYR A 9 9.62 9.67 -12.65
C TYR A 9 10.28 8.53 -13.41
N SER A 10 11.30 8.85 -14.20
CA SER A 10 12.18 7.88 -14.84
C SER A 10 13.57 8.49 -15.00
N ASN A 11 14.62 7.68 -14.82
CA ASN A 11 15.98 8.05 -15.20
C ASN A 11 16.33 7.64 -16.64
N GLY A 12 15.37 7.07 -17.40
CA GLY A 12 15.56 6.62 -18.77
C GLY A 12 16.39 5.36 -18.93
N VAL A 13 16.79 4.69 -17.84
CA VAL A 13 17.69 3.53 -17.87
C VAL A 13 17.11 2.35 -17.08
N ASN A 14 16.96 2.49 -15.76
CA ASN A 14 16.62 1.36 -14.86
C ASN A 14 15.79 1.74 -13.63
N THR A 15 15.50 3.02 -13.44
CA THR A 15 14.75 3.51 -12.28
C THR A 15 13.57 4.29 -12.80
N ALA A 16 12.37 3.80 -12.53
CA ALA A 16 11.13 4.49 -12.88
C ALA A 16 10.04 4.14 -11.87
N PHE A 17 9.05 5.03 -11.80
CA PHE A 17 7.82 4.86 -11.03
C PHE A 17 6.69 5.54 -11.77
N GLU A 18 5.51 4.94 -11.73
CA GLU A 18 4.27 5.52 -12.25
C GLU A 18 3.19 5.42 -11.18
N LEU A 19 2.38 6.47 -11.05
CA LEU A 19 1.20 6.43 -10.21
C LEU A 19 0.21 5.38 -10.74
N PRO A 20 -0.55 4.71 -9.84
CA PRO A 20 -1.72 3.93 -10.24
C PRO A 20 -2.65 4.75 -11.15
N GLY A 21 -3.14 4.16 -12.23
CA GLY A 21 -3.92 4.87 -13.25
C GLY A 21 -3.11 5.37 -14.45
N SER A 22 -1.77 5.35 -14.38
CA SER A 22 -0.94 5.66 -15.55
C SER A 22 -1.22 4.71 -16.71
N ALA A 23 -1.13 5.22 -17.94
CA ALA A 23 -1.47 4.51 -19.16
C ALA A 23 -2.97 4.13 -19.32
N ILE A 24 -3.83 4.49 -18.36
CA ILE A 24 -5.27 4.27 -18.43
C ILE A 24 -5.95 5.58 -18.82
N ASN A 25 -6.76 5.51 -19.87
CA ASN A 25 -7.41 6.68 -20.45
C ASN A 25 -8.38 7.33 -19.45
N GLY A 26 -8.22 8.63 -19.20
CA GLY A 26 -9.09 9.38 -18.31
C GLY A 26 -8.97 9.04 -16.82
N ALA A 27 -8.05 8.15 -16.41
CA ALA A 27 -7.93 7.73 -15.01
C ALA A 27 -7.62 8.90 -14.06
N PHE A 28 -6.90 9.90 -14.55
CA PHE A 28 -6.46 11.08 -13.80
C PHE A 28 -7.45 12.25 -13.83
N LEU A 29 -8.61 12.10 -14.49
CA LEU A 29 -9.65 13.11 -14.51
C LEU A 29 -10.35 13.24 -13.15
N ASP A 30 -10.92 14.42 -12.93
CA ASP A 30 -11.61 14.76 -11.70
C ASP A 30 -12.81 13.84 -11.42
N GLY A 31 -13.08 13.57 -10.13
CA GLY A 31 -14.17 12.70 -9.68
C GLY A 31 -13.90 11.20 -9.75
N GLY A 32 -12.81 10.77 -10.39
CA GLY A 32 -12.36 9.37 -10.40
C GLY A 32 -11.49 8.99 -9.19
N SER A 33 -11.32 7.68 -8.95
CA SER A 33 -10.49 7.17 -7.84
C SER A 33 -9.01 7.54 -7.95
N ASN A 34 -8.49 7.70 -9.18
CA ASN A 34 -7.11 8.14 -9.43
C ASN A 34 -7.04 9.64 -9.79
N SER A 35 -8.11 10.43 -9.60
CA SER A 35 -8.11 11.87 -9.87
C SER A 35 -6.88 12.58 -9.29
N LEU A 36 -6.16 13.37 -10.10
CA LEU A 36 -4.96 14.05 -9.63
C LEU A 36 -5.27 15.11 -8.58
N ILE A 37 -6.41 15.78 -8.68
CA ILE A 37 -6.78 16.86 -7.75
C ILE A 37 -7.29 16.35 -6.40
N ALA A 38 -7.75 15.09 -6.35
CA ALA A 38 -8.34 14.49 -5.15
C ALA A 38 -7.39 13.51 -4.43
N ASN A 39 -6.26 13.20 -5.05
CA ASN A 39 -5.23 12.34 -4.49
C ASN A 39 -3.98 13.14 -4.12
N ARG A 40 -3.04 12.47 -3.44
CA ARG A 40 -1.77 13.05 -2.98
C ARG A 40 -0.72 11.96 -2.83
N LEU A 41 0.56 12.34 -2.93
CA LEU A 41 1.68 11.45 -2.63
C LEU A 41 2.68 12.17 -1.74
N ASN A 42 3.00 11.59 -0.58
CA ASN A 42 3.92 12.15 0.40
C ASN A 42 3.60 13.61 0.79
N SER A 43 2.32 13.96 0.87
CA SER A 43 1.83 15.33 1.12
C SER A 43 0.54 15.29 1.92
N THR A 44 0.32 16.29 2.76
CA THR A 44 -0.97 16.52 3.46
C THR A 44 -1.97 17.34 2.65
N VAL A 45 -1.56 17.87 1.50
CA VAL A 45 -2.37 18.70 0.59
C VAL A 45 -2.72 17.88 -0.65
N ASP A 46 -4.02 17.83 -0.99
CA ASP A 46 -4.52 17.20 -2.21
C ASP A 46 -3.98 17.89 -3.47
N GLY A 47 -3.81 17.15 -4.56
CA GLY A 47 -3.19 17.65 -5.79
C GLY A 47 -1.67 17.74 -5.74
N ARG A 48 -1.04 17.52 -4.57
CA ARG A 48 0.41 17.64 -4.41
C ARG A 48 1.10 16.28 -4.34
N TYR A 49 2.05 16.09 -5.24
CA TYR A 49 2.84 14.87 -5.39
C TYR A 49 4.32 15.20 -5.13
N VAL A 50 4.87 14.68 -4.04
CA VAL A 50 6.25 14.94 -3.63
C VAL A 50 7.12 13.70 -3.87
N PHE A 51 8.00 13.81 -4.86
CA PHE A 51 9.01 12.79 -5.16
C PHE A 51 10.34 13.20 -4.51
N GLN A 52 10.83 12.38 -3.58
CA GLN A 52 12.06 12.68 -2.85
C GLN A 52 13.28 12.07 -3.55
N ALA A 53 14.20 12.93 -3.99
CA ALA A 53 15.49 12.50 -4.53
C ALA A 53 16.63 12.80 -3.54
N ARG A 54 17.50 11.82 -3.30
CA ARG A 54 18.71 11.97 -2.48
C ARG A 54 19.88 11.28 -3.15
N ASN A 55 20.98 12.03 -3.34
CA ASN A 55 22.20 11.51 -3.98
C ASN A 55 21.95 10.87 -5.37
N GLY A 56 21.04 11.44 -6.17
CA GLY A 56 20.69 10.92 -7.49
C GLY A 56 19.71 9.73 -7.50
N THR A 57 19.34 9.21 -6.32
CA THR A 57 18.36 8.12 -6.18
C THR A 57 17.04 8.66 -5.69
N VAL A 58 15.93 8.28 -6.32
CA VAL A 58 14.59 8.59 -5.81
C VAL A 58 14.21 7.56 -4.75
N VAL A 59 13.83 8.02 -3.56
CA VAL A 59 13.33 7.15 -2.48
C VAL A 59 11.92 6.72 -2.86
N ASN A 60 11.71 5.41 -3.02
CA ASN A 60 10.44 4.87 -3.49
C ASN A 60 9.33 5.20 -2.46
N PRO A 61 8.17 5.70 -2.90
CA PRO A 61 7.09 6.07 -1.97
C PRO A 61 6.46 4.86 -1.25
N ASP A 62 6.57 3.66 -1.82
CA ASP A 62 5.86 2.47 -1.33
C ASP A 62 6.67 1.59 -0.37
N SER A 63 7.91 1.96 -0.03
CA SER A 63 8.67 1.22 0.97
C SER A 63 8.21 1.58 2.39
N ILE A 64 6.96 1.24 2.73
CA ILE A 64 6.61 0.99 4.13
C ILE A 64 7.10 -0.44 4.40
N PRO A 65 8.18 -0.64 5.17
CA PRO A 65 8.54 -1.98 5.59
C PRO A 65 7.38 -2.53 6.43
N THR A 66 6.64 -3.50 5.89
CA THR A 66 5.63 -4.23 6.65
C THR A 66 6.32 -4.77 7.89
N PRO A 67 5.93 -4.38 9.11
CA PRO A 67 6.57 -4.89 10.30
C PRO A 67 6.40 -6.41 10.31
N ALA A 68 7.50 -7.16 10.47
CA ALA A 68 7.50 -8.62 10.53
C ALA A 68 6.65 -9.21 11.68
N LEU A 69 6.04 -8.35 12.51
CA LEU A 69 5.20 -8.70 13.64
C LEU A 69 3.80 -9.21 13.23
N LEU A 70 3.30 -8.83 12.05
CA LEU A 70 1.94 -9.19 11.61
C LEU A 70 1.70 -10.72 11.53
N PRO A 71 2.56 -11.52 10.87
CA PRO A 71 2.43 -12.98 10.88
C PRO A 71 2.56 -13.59 12.28
N GLY A 72 3.45 -13.03 13.10
CA GLY A 72 3.70 -13.50 14.47
C GLY A 72 2.48 -13.32 15.38
N LEU A 73 1.81 -12.17 15.32
CA LEU A 73 0.60 -11.89 16.09
C LEU A 73 -0.60 -12.75 15.64
N VAL A 74 -0.74 -12.99 14.34
CA VAL A 74 -1.77 -13.90 13.80
C VAL A 74 -1.54 -15.34 14.26
N GLY A 75 -0.28 -15.81 14.21
CA GLY A 75 0.09 -17.14 14.68
C GLY A 75 -0.17 -17.33 16.18
N MET A 76 0.22 -16.37 17.01
CA MET A 76 -0.03 -16.41 18.45
C MET A 76 -1.52 -16.37 18.80
N GLY A 77 -2.31 -15.52 18.11
CA GLY A 77 -3.76 -15.46 18.30
C GLY A 77 -4.45 -16.79 17.97
N ALA A 78 -4.08 -17.43 16.85
CA ALA A 78 -4.62 -18.74 16.47
C ALA A 78 -4.25 -19.84 17.48
N MET A 79 -3.04 -19.81 18.04
CA MET A 79 -2.59 -20.79 19.04
C MET A 79 -3.33 -20.61 20.38
N ALA A 80 -3.54 -19.37 20.84
CA ALA A 80 -4.30 -19.09 22.06
C ALA A 80 -5.76 -19.55 21.96
N LEU A 81 -6.39 -19.37 20.79
CA LEU A 81 -7.75 -19.87 20.53
C LEU A 81 -7.82 -21.40 20.52
N ARG A 82 -6.82 -22.07 19.93
CA ARG A 82 -6.74 -23.54 19.97
C ARG A 82 -6.58 -24.08 21.38
N LYS A 83 -5.76 -23.43 22.22
CA LYS A 83 -5.57 -23.82 23.62
C LYS A 83 -6.88 -23.74 24.41
N ARG A 84 -7.61 -22.62 24.30
CA ARG A 84 -8.92 -22.45 24.98
C ARG A 84 -9.97 -23.46 24.54
N LYS A 85 -9.97 -23.86 23.27
CA LYS A 85 -10.91 -24.86 22.76
C LYS A 85 -10.59 -26.27 23.28
N ALA A 86 -9.32 -26.62 23.44
CA ALA A 86 -8.92 -27.89 24.04
C ALA A 86 -9.33 -27.97 25.52
N GLU A 87 -9.11 -26.89 26.28
CA GLU A 87 -9.46 -26.80 27.70
C GLU A 87 -10.98 -26.91 27.94
N ALA A 88 -11.82 -26.34 27.06
CA ALA A 88 -13.28 -26.44 27.16
C ALA A 88 -13.82 -27.85 26.84
N VAL A 89 -13.17 -28.57 25.91
CA VAL A 89 -13.55 -29.95 25.54
C VAL A 89 -13.21 -30.94 26.66
N GLU A 90 -12.13 -30.70 27.41
CA GLU A 90 -11.72 -31.54 28.53
C GLU A 90 -12.70 -31.40 29.72
N GLN A 91 -13.18 -30.18 30.01
CA GLN A 91 -14.16 -29.93 31.06
C GLN A 91 -15.55 -30.52 30.78
N GLU A 92 -15.96 -30.64 29.51
CA GLU A 92 -17.22 -31.30 29.13
C GLU A 92 -17.14 -32.84 29.22
N SER A 93 -15.94 -33.41 29.23
CA SER A 93 -15.74 -34.87 29.33
C SER A 93 -15.70 -35.42 30.76
N GLU A 94 -15.59 -34.52 31.75
CA GLU A 94 -15.49 -34.86 33.18
C GLU A 94 -16.77 -34.51 33.99
N ALA A 95 -17.84 -34.06 33.31
CA ALA A 95 -19.13 -33.65 33.90
C ALA A 95 -20.25 -34.69 33.72
#